data_AF-W5JBE0-F1
#
_entry.id   AF-W5JBE0-F1
#
_cell.length_a   1.000
_cell.length_b   1.000
_cell.length_c   1.000
_cell.angle_alpha   90.00
_cell.angle_beta   90.00
_cell.angle_gamma   90.00
#
_symmetry.space_group_name_H-M   'P 1'
#
loop_
_entity.id
_entity.type
_entity.pdbx_description
1 polymer ?
#
loop_
_entity_poly.entity_id
_entity_poly.type
_entity_poly.pdbx_seq_one_letter_code
_entity_poly.pdbx_strand_id
1 'polypeptide(L)'
;MASHGEKVFMWINELSNPETRETALLELSKKRETVSDLAPMLWNSFGTTAALLQEIINIYPSINPATLTAHQSNRVCNALALLQCVASHPETRYRCSCIRSCTQPRKRDPSSTCD
;
A
#
# COMPACT_ATOMS: atom_id res chain seq x y z
N MET A 1 24.09 -10.79 -11.54
CA MET A 1 23.82 -10.33 -10.17
C MET A 1 22.55 -9.50 -10.23
N ALA A 2 21.41 -10.06 -9.81
CA ALA A 2 20.14 -9.36 -9.91
C ALA A 2 20.16 -8.12 -8.99
N SER A 3 19.98 -6.94 -9.56
CA SER A 3 19.99 -5.69 -8.83
C SER A 3 18.85 -5.69 -7.80
N HIS A 4 19.04 -5.06 -6.64
CA HIS A 4 18.03 -5.06 -5.57
C HIS A 4 16.64 -4.58 -6.04
N GLY A 5 16.58 -3.77 -7.10
CA GLY A 5 15.35 -3.32 -7.74
C GLY A 5 14.59 -4.41 -8.50
N GLU A 6 15.27 -5.38 -9.12
CA GLU A 6 14.61 -6.45 -9.90
C GLU A 6 13.74 -7.35 -9.03
N LYS A 7 14.21 -7.67 -7.81
CA LYS A 7 13.43 -8.45 -6.84
C LYS A 7 12.20 -7.68 -6.35
N VAL A 8 12.33 -6.38 -6.17
CA VAL A 8 11.19 -5.50 -5.79
C VAL A 8 10.12 -5.53 -6.88
N PHE A 9 10.49 -5.34 -8.15
CA PHE A 9 9.53 -5.43 -9.26
C PHE A 9 8.85 -6.79 -9.35
N MET A 10 9.58 -7.88 -9.11
CA MET A 10 9.01 -9.22 -9.07
C MET A 10 7.92 -9.35 -8.01
N TRP A 11 8.20 -8.92 -6.76
CA TRP A 11 7.19 -8.94 -5.69
C TRP A 11 6.00 -8.04 -6.00
N ILE A 12 6.23 -6.87 -6.62
CA ILE A 12 5.14 -5.98 -7.01
C ILE A 12 4.22 -6.65 -8.04
N ASN A 13 4.78 -7.37 -9.01
CA ASN A 13 3.98 -8.17 -9.96
C ASN A 13 3.24 -9.31 -9.26
N GLU A 14 3.89 -9.99 -8.31
CA GLU A 14 3.30 -11.06 -7.51
C GLU A 14 2.15 -10.57 -6.62
N LEU A 15 2.05 -9.27 -6.30
CA LEU A 15 0.88 -8.72 -5.59
C LEU A 15 -0.41 -8.86 -6.40
N SER A 16 -0.32 -8.92 -7.72
CA SER A 16 -1.50 -9.10 -8.58
C SER A 16 -2.16 -10.47 -8.36
N ASN A 17 -1.35 -11.52 -8.15
CA ASN A 17 -1.85 -12.87 -7.94
C ASN A 17 -2.17 -13.13 -6.45
N PRO A 18 -3.43 -13.45 -6.09
CA PRO A 18 -3.82 -13.67 -4.69
C PRO A 18 -3.05 -14.78 -3.96
N GLU A 19 -2.51 -15.77 -4.66
CA GLU A 19 -1.73 -16.87 -4.06
C GLU A 19 -0.34 -16.42 -3.61
N THR A 20 0.32 -15.56 -4.40
CA THR A 20 1.67 -15.07 -4.11
C THR A 20 1.67 -13.75 -3.34
N ARG A 21 0.55 -13.03 -3.34
CA ARG A 21 0.40 -11.70 -2.75
C ARG A 21 0.80 -11.65 -1.29
N GLU A 22 0.46 -12.67 -0.51
CA GLU A 22 0.77 -12.69 0.92
C GLU A 22 2.27 -12.68 1.20
N THR A 23 3.01 -13.56 0.51
CA THR A 23 4.47 -13.62 0.59
C THR A 23 5.09 -12.32 0.08
N ALA A 24 4.59 -11.79 -1.04
CA ALA A 24 5.05 -10.53 -1.60
C ALA A 24 4.83 -9.34 -0.64
N LEU A 25 3.67 -9.26 0.03
CA LEU A 25 3.40 -8.23 1.04
C LEU A 25 4.39 -8.27 2.19
N LEU A 26 4.71 -9.47 2.69
CA LEU A 26 5.65 -9.67 3.78
C LEU A 26 7.08 -9.27 3.38
N GLU A 27 7.52 -9.64 2.18
CA GLU A 27 8.86 -9.30 1.71
C GLU A 27 8.99 -7.80 1.40
N LEU A 28 7.97 -7.20 0.77
CA LEU A 28 7.92 -5.76 0.51
C LEU A 28 7.89 -4.95 1.81
N SER A 29 7.16 -5.40 2.84
CA SER A 29 7.10 -4.69 4.12
C SER A 29 8.47 -4.66 4.83
N LYS A 30 9.30 -5.71 4.70
CA LYS A 30 10.69 -5.71 5.17
C LYS A 30 11.59 -4.78 4.36
N LYS A 31 11.31 -4.61 3.07
CA LYS A 31 12.10 -3.77 2.17
C LYS A 31 11.78 -2.29 2.22
N ARG A 32 10.68 -1.90 2.85
CA ARG A 32 10.27 -0.49 3.01
C ARG A 32 11.34 0.40 3.65
N GLU A 33 12.18 -0.15 4.53
CA GLU A 33 13.23 0.61 5.24
C GLU A 33 14.56 0.62 4.48
N THR A 34 14.77 -0.36 3.59
CA THR A 34 15.99 -0.49 2.79
C THR A 34 15.88 0.17 1.42
N VAL A 35 14.66 0.36 0.92
CA VAL A 35 14.38 0.94 -0.41
C VAL A 35 13.51 2.18 -0.24
N SER A 36 14.15 3.35 -0.19
CA SER A 36 13.45 4.64 -0.04
C SER A 36 12.51 4.94 -1.21
N ASP A 37 12.89 4.51 -2.43
CA ASP A 37 12.11 4.71 -3.66
C ASP A 37 10.98 3.67 -3.84
N LEU A 38 10.75 2.81 -2.84
CA LEU A 38 9.72 1.77 -2.91
C LEU A 38 8.32 2.38 -3.06
N ALA A 39 8.05 3.49 -2.38
CA ALA A 39 6.75 4.16 -2.42
C ALA A 39 6.38 4.63 -3.84
N PRO A 40 7.23 5.41 -4.55
CA PRO A 40 7.04 5.72 -5.96
C PRO A 40 6.86 4.49 -6.86
N MET A 41 7.63 3.41 -6.64
CA MET A 41 7.51 2.18 -7.43
C MET A 41 6.15 1.51 -7.25
N LEU A 42 5.69 1.35 -6.00
CA LEU A 42 4.38 0.77 -5.68
C LEU A 42 3.22 1.60 -6.26
N TRP A 43 3.34 2.93 -6.26
CA TRP A 43 2.30 3.81 -6.78
C TRP A 43 2.23 3.82 -8.31
N ASN A 44 3.40 3.81 -8.98
CA ASN A 44 3.46 3.83 -10.44
C ASN A 44 3.19 2.44 -11.07
N SER A 45 3.27 1.37 -10.27
CA SER A 45 2.89 0.03 -10.72
C SER A 45 1.38 -0.14 -10.85
N PHE A 46 0.96 -0.71 -11.98
CA PHE A 46 -0.45 -0.94 -12.29
C PHE A 46 -1.05 -2.01 -11.37
N GLY A 47 -2.24 -1.75 -10.83
CA GLY A 47 -2.97 -2.73 -10.02
C GLY A 47 -2.49 -2.90 -8.58
N THR A 48 -1.31 -2.40 -8.21
CA THR A 48 -0.74 -2.53 -6.85
C THR A 48 -1.62 -1.88 -5.78
N THR A 49 -2.02 -0.62 -5.99
CA THR A 49 -2.92 0.08 -5.05
C THR A 49 -4.29 -0.60 -4.95
N ALA A 50 -4.82 -1.12 -6.06
CA ALA A 50 -6.08 -1.86 -6.07
C ALA A 50 -5.96 -3.18 -5.30
N ALA A 51 -4.85 -3.91 -5.46
CA ALA A 51 -4.58 -5.14 -4.71
C ALA A 51 -4.49 -4.87 -3.19
N LEU A 52 -3.83 -3.79 -2.78
CA LEU A 52 -3.75 -3.38 -1.36
C LEU A 52 -5.13 -3.03 -0.79
N LEU A 53 -5.96 -2.32 -1.55
CA LEU A 53 -7.33 -2.01 -1.15
C LEU A 53 -8.19 -3.28 -1.05
N GLN A 54 -8.00 -4.23 -1.98
CA GLN A 54 -8.71 -5.50 -1.96
C GLN A 54 -8.43 -6.29 -0.67
N GLU A 55 -7.20 -6.24 -0.14
CA GLU A 55 -6.87 -6.86 1.15
C GLU A 55 -7.66 -6.28 2.31
N ILE A 56 -7.88 -4.96 2.32
CA ILE A 56 -8.72 -4.31 3.33
C ILE A 56 -10.19 -4.70 3.12
N ILE A 57 -10.66 -4.75 1.87
CA ILE A 57 -12.05 -5.10 1.58
C ILE A 57 -12.35 -6.54 2.01
N ASN A 58 -11.41 -7.46 1.77
CA ASN A 58 -11.54 -8.87 2.08
C ASN A 58 -11.67 -9.17 3.57
N ILE A 59 -11.27 -8.25 4.48
CA ILE A 59 -11.44 -8.47 5.92
C ILE A 59 -12.83 -8.09 6.42
N TYR A 60 -13.59 -7.23 5.73
CA TYR A 60 -14.89 -6.74 6.21
C TYR A 60 -15.89 -7.87 6.57
N PRO A 61 -16.00 -8.97 5.80
CA PRO A 61 -16.87 -10.08 6.18
C PRO A 61 -16.50 -10.76 7.50
N SER A 62 -15.22 -10.73 7.88
CA SER A 62 -14.69 -11.31 9.13
C SER A 62 -14.74 -10.36 10.32
N ILE A 63 -15.14 -9.10 10.11
CA ILE A 63 -15.30 -8.11 11.19
C ILE A 63 -16.66 -8.31 11.89
N ASN A 64 -17.69 -8.77 11.16
CA ASN A 64 -19.00 -9.02 11.74
C ASN A 64 -19.67 -10.27 11.13
N PRO A 65 -19.70 -11.42 11.82
CA PRO A 65 -19.21 -11.65 13.20
C PRO A 65 -17.67 -11.61 13.29
N ALA A 66 -17.14 -11.25 14.46
CA ALA A 66 -15.70 -11.08 14.70
C ALA A 66 -14.94 -12.43 14.70
N THR A 67 -14.73 -12.98 13.51
CA THR A 67 -14.01 -14.24 13.26
C THR A 67 -12.60 -13.99 12.73
N LEU A 68 -12.12 -12.74 12.82
CA LEU A 68 -10.80 -12.32 12.34
C LEU A 68 -9.70 -13.15 13.01
N THR A 69 -8.95 -13.88 12.19
CA THR A 69 -7.81 -14.67 12.66
C THR A 69 -6.55 -13.80 12.77
N ALA A 70 -5.60 -14.20 13.63
CA ALA A 70 -4.29 -13.53 13.72
C ALA A 70 -3.58 -13.43 12.36
N HIS A 71 -3.73 -14.48 11.54
CA HIS A 71 -3.19 -14.53 10.18
C HIS A 71 -3.77 -13.44 9.27
N GLN A 72 -5.11 -13.29 9.24
CA GLN A 72 -5.79 -12.25 8.46
C GLN A 72 -5.39 -10.84 8.93
N SER A 73 -5.27 -10.64 10.24
CA SER A 73 -4.83 -9.37 10.83
C SER A 73 -3.41 -9.00 10.41
N ASN A 74 -2.46 -9.94 10.48
CA ASN A 74 -1.07 -9.71 10.08
C ASN A 74 -0.97 -9.34 8.59
N ARG A 75 -1.74 -10.04 7.74
CA ARG A 75 -1.76 -9.80 6.30
C ARG A 75 -2.28 -8.40 5.95
N VAL A 76 -3.43 -7.98 6.51
CA VAL A 76 -3.95 -6.63 6.29
C VAL A 76 -3.06 -5.55 6.89
N CYS A 77 -2.40 -5.83 8.02
CA CYS A 77 -1.43 -4.91 8.64
C CYS A 77 -0.21 -4.67 7.73
N ASN A 78 0.33 -5.71 7.10
CA ASN A 78 1.40 -5.57 6.11
C ASN A 78 0.98 -4.69 4.92
N ALA A 79 -0.25 -4.88 4.40
CA ALA A 79 -0.79 -4.05 3.33
C ALA A 79 -0.97 -2.58 3.78
N LEU A 80 -1.50 -2.34 4.98
CA LEU A 80 -1.64 -1.00 5.56
C LEU A 80 -0.29 -0.32 5.77
N ALA A 81 0.73 -1.04 6.21
CA ALA A 81 2.07 -0.50 6.40
C ALA A 81 2.68 -0.01 5.06
N LEU A 82 2.45 -0.74 3.97
CA LEU A 82 2.87 -0.31 2.63
C LEU A 82 2.09 0.92 2.15
N LEU A 83 0.76 0.95 2.37
CA LEU A 83 -0.05 2.13 2.06
C LEU A 83 0.40 3.37 2.86
N GLN A 84 0.75 3.20 4.13
CA GLN A 84 1.30 4.26 4.96
C GLN A 84 2.65 4.76 4.44
N CYS A 85 3.51 3.85 3.97
CA CYS A 85 4.79 4.20 3.34
C CYS A 85 4.58 5.02 2.06
N VAL A 86 3.63 4.63 1.20
CA VAL A 86 3.28 5.40 0.00
C VAL A 86 2.70 6.77 0.35
N ALA A 87 1.90 6.86 1.41
CA ALA A 87 1.28 8.11 1.86
C ALA A 87 2.25 9.06 2.61
N SER A 88 3.34 8.54 3.19
CA SER A 88 4.35 9.33 3.90
C SER A 88 5.43 9.90 2.97
N HIS A 89 5.71 9.24 1.85
CA HIS A 89 6.75 9.67 0.93
C HIS A 89 6.34 10.95 0.16
N PRO A 90 7.16 12.02 0.15
CA PRO A 90 6.77 13.36 -0.34
C PRO A 90 6.42 13.37 -1.83
N GLU A 91 7.07 12.54 -2.65
CA GLU A 91 6.83 12.45 -4.10
C GLU A 91 5.47 11.81 -4.45
N THR A 92 5.10 10.71 -3.78
CA THR A 92 3.79 10.07 -3.94
C THR A 92 2.70 10.79 -3.16
N ARG A 93 3.03 11.54 -2.10
CA ARG A 93 2.08 12.34 -1.33
C ARG A 93 1.33 13.35 -2.21
N TYR A 94 2.00 13.94 -3.20
CA TYR A 94 1.37 14.88 -4.13
C TYR A 94 0.40 14.17 -5.08
N ARG A 95 0.72 12.95 -5.54
CA ARG A 95 -0.15 12.12 -6.40
C ARG A 95 -1.31 11.48 -5.63
N CYS A 96 -1.08 11.13 -4.37
CA CYS A 96 -2.06 10.54 -3.45
C CYS A 96 -2.98 11.61 -2.82
N SER A 97 -2.76 12.91 -3.09
CA SER A 97 -3.60 14.03 -2.63
C SER A 97 -5.09 13.85 -2.99
N CYS A 98 -5.38 13.23 -4.14
CA CYS A 98 -6.76 12.91 -4.54
C CYS A 98 -7.39 11.79 -3.67
N ILE A 99 -6.62 10.77 -3.26
CA ILE A 99 -7.11 9.71 -2.35
C ILE A 99 -7.30 10.27 -0.93
N ARG A 100 -6.45 11.21 -0.52
CA ARG A 100 -6.57 11.89 0.77
C ARG A 100 -7.83 12.76 0.85
N SER A 101 -8.27 13.35 -0.27
CA SER A 101 -9.58 14.02 -0.36
C SER A 101 -10.77 13.06 -0.21
N CYS A 102 -10.63 11.78 -0.58
CA CYS A 102 -11.66 10.76 -0.40
C CYS A 102 -11.65 10.11 1.00
N THR A 103 -10.53 10.18 1.73
CA THR A 103 -10.37 9.54 3.05
C THR A 103 -10.33 10.53 4.23
N GLN A 104 -10.15 11.83 3.98
CA GLN A 104 -10.27 12.86 5.02
C GLN A 104 -11.50 13.74 4.76
N PRO A 105 -12.52 13.73 5.64
CA PRO A 105 -13.55 14.75 5.63
C PRO A 105 -12.92 16.06 6.13
N ARG A 106 -12.78 17.03 5.21
CA ARG A 106 -12.51 18.47 5.46
C ARG A 106 -11.48 18.81 6.56
N LYS A 107 -10.24 19.05 6.15
CA LYS A 107 -9.60 20.34 6.49
C LYS A 107 -9.08 20.96 5.20
N ARG A 108 -10.00 21.65 4.53
CA ARG A 108 -9.70 22.55 3.44
C ARG A 108 -9.17 23.81 4.11
N ASP A 109 -7.86 23.93 4.27
CA ASP A 109 -7.27 25.22 4.63
C ASP A 109 -7.53 26.18 3.47
N PRO A 110 -8.14 27.36 3.67
CA PRO A 110 -8.57 28.23 2.56
C PRO A 110 -7.45 29.02 1.90
N SER A 111 -6.18 28.82 2.28
CA SER A 111 -5.10 29.78 2.00
C SER A 111 -3.93 29.22 1.19
N SER A 112 -4.12 28.13 0.44
CA SER A 112 -3.10 27.64 -0.51
C SER A 112 -3.53 27.90 -1.95
N THR A 113 -3.57 29.18 -2.32
CA THR A 113 -3.34 29.60 -3.70
C THR A 113 -1.86 29.37 -4.02
N CYS A 114 -1.59 28.48 -4.97
CA CYS A 114 -0.42 28.67 -5.81
C CYS A 114 -0.91 29.54 -6.98
N ASP A 115 -0.29 30.72 -7.09
CA ASP A 115 -0.64 31.91 -7.88
C ASP A 115 -1.80 32.77 -7.35
#